data_AF-A0A9P9PF69-F1
#
_entry.id   AF-A0A9P9PF69-F1
#
_cell.length_a   1.000
_cell.length_b   1.000
_cell.length_c   1.000
_cell.angle_alpha   90.00
_cell.angle_beta   90.00
_cell.angle_gamma   90.00
#
_symmetry.space_group_name_H-M   'P 1'
#
loop_
_entity.id
_entity.type
_entity.pdbx_description
1 polymer ?
#
loop_
_entity_poly.entity_id
_entity_poly.type
_entity_poly.pdbx_seq_one_letter_code
_entity_poly.pdbx_strand_id
1 'polypeptide(L)'
;MSRIVRAPQEILTYNAAYCVLICRECQYAIQKNAISSHLLRHKIYREERQRLLSYVSDLHLLDPEDVITPARGAPPIEGLSVIPGYCCTRRGCGSLCASIKRMKRHQSESHKETDLRNYTAFARSVRLQTFFRGTKLKYFEVTSGLAEDDSAVPSIEARSITHEDDNTQAIVGDIAFLDQEISSSEDIVLGNASVDYASSGLSDRSPSQRTTSRPESIQSLDHTPELNLEAMTYFRLFLTATSAGLPAPYDGLHAWSTSVVDHALKHQWLMYGLLALSAYQLAVTSVDADNREIHGRNGTQYASEFSNGLNLELVKQQIFHGNDLSAIGDRIHHLLMCAHWAVSGSFSDVDQPNSRHTPFGIKPLLEILSNLAQWSTLPRPDVPGQEAIYSRAKTILEFGDEDIGDLDPTYFRLLHCLGRLPARLSDALGRPDRVQEVLATLAATSALVIGCEVSFASDVKEAAWHGMVSWMAMFPQHFHDMLMDNNPTALVLLVYWSALVSRAERVGFWFLDGLAERIIHEVDERLAADRSGLRVLVQEFTS
;
A
#
# COMPACT_ATOMS: atom_id res chain seq x y z
N MET A 1 5.33 -6.83 -23.52
CA MET A 1 4.57 -5.56 -23.37
C MET A 1 3.90 -5.19 -24.67
N SER A 2 2.63 -5.54 -24.83
CA SER A 2 1.84 -5.29 -26.06
C SER A 2 1.34 -3.85 -26.06
N ARG A 3 1.99 -2.94 -26.79
CA ARG A 3 1.42 -1.60 -27.03
C ARG A 3 0.27 -1.73 -28.02
N ILE A 4 -0.96 -1.56 -27.55
CA ILE A 4 -2.13 -1.38 -28.41
C ILE A 4 -1.96 -0.04 -29.11
N VAL A 5 -1.63 -0.05 -30.40
CA VAL A 5 -1.61 1.15 -31.24
C VAL A 5 -3.05 1.41 -31.69
N ARG A 6 -3.75 2.29 -30.96
CA ARG A 6 -5.06 2.81 -31.36
C ARG A 6 -4.91 3.79 -32.53
N ALA A 7 -5.96 3.93 -33.34
CA ALA A 7 -5.91 4.84 -34.48
C ALA A 7 -5.87 6.30 -33.99
N PRO A 8 -5.15 7.21 -34.66
CA PRO A 8 -4.99 8.61 -34.22
C PRO A 8 -6.30 9.38 -34.07
N GLN A 9 -7.35 8.98 -34.81
CA GLN A 9 -8.69 9.56 -34.72
C GLN A 9 -9.50 9.09 -33.51
N GLU A 10 -9.07 8.03 -32.81
CA GLU A 10 -9.72 7.54 -31.57
C GLU A 10 -9.20 8.27 -30.32
N ILE A 11 -8.01 8.88 -30.41
CA ILE A 11 -7.33 9.56 -29.29
C ILE A 11 -7.90 10.96 -29.07
N LEU A 12 -8.33 11.64 -30.13
CA LEU A 12 -8.83 13.02 -30.10
C LEU A 12 -10.33 13.09 -30.43
N THR A 13 -11.09 13.80 -29.61
CA THR A 13 -12.54 14.00 -29.80
C THR A 13 -12.87 15.48 -29.75
N TYR A 14 -13.40 16.03 -30.84
CA TYR A 14 -13.89 17.39 -30.87
C TYR A 14 -15.29 17.46 -30.26
N ASN A 15 -15.45 18.26 -29.21
CA ASN A 15 -16.74 18.54 -28.60
C ASN A 15 -17.27 19.89 -29.12
N ALA A 16 -18.19 19.81 -30.08
CA ALA A 16 -18.78 20.98 -30.74
C ALA A 16 -19.66 21.84 -29.82
N ALA A 17 -20.19 21.30 -28.72
CA ALA A 17 -21.04 22.07 -27.80
C ALA A 17 -20.23 23.07 -26.93
N TYR A 18 -18.94 22.79 -26.73
CA TYR A 18 -18.03 23.64 -25.95
C TYR A 18 -16.84 24.15 -26.77
N CYS A 19 -16.77 23.82 -28.07
CA CYS A 19 -15.69 24.20 -28.99
C CYS A 19 -14.29 23.83 -28.45
N VAL A 20 -14.14 22.59 -27.93
CA VAL A 20 -12.89 22.08 -27.35
C VAL A 20 -12.47 20.75 -27.97
N LEU A 21 -11.16 20.50 -28.01
CA LEU A 21 -10.58 19.23 -28.46
C LEU A 21 -10.10 18.41 -27.26
N ILE A 22 -10.75 17.28 -26.98
CA ILE A 22 -10.49 16.43 -25.83
C ILE A 22 -9.56 15.29 -26.23
N CYS A 23 -8.50 15.05 -25.46
CA CYS A 23 -7.71 13.83 -25.57
C CYS A 23 -8.32 12.74 -24.66
N ARG A 24 -8.79 11.62 -25.25
CA ARG A 24 -9.41 10.52 -24.51
C ARG A 24 -8.43 9.75 -23.63
N GLU A 25 -7.15 9.70 -24.01
CA GLU A 25 -6.08 9.06 -23.21
C GLU A 25 -5.66 9.93 -22.02
N CYS A 26 -5.47 11.24 -22.24
CA CYS A 26 -5.09 12.18 -21.17
C CYS A 26 -6.28 12.66 -20.32
N GLN A 27 -7.51 12.46 -20.81
CA GLN A 27 -8.79 12.85 -20.22
C GLN A 27 -8.95 14.34 -19.90
N TYR A 28 -8.41 15.21 -20.77
CA TYR A 28 -8.56 16.66 -20.69
C TYR A 28 -8.58 17.33 -22.08
N ALA A 29 -9.08 18.55 -22.16
CA ALA A 29 -9.10 19.39 -23.35
C ALA A 29 -7.75 20.06 -23.63
N ILE A 30 -7.28 19.97 -24.87
CA ILE A 30 -6.00 20.53 -25.32
C ILE A 30 -6.23 21.95 -25.85
N GLN A 31 -5.42 22.91 -25.40
CA GLN A 31 -5.42 24.27 -25.94
C GLN A 31 -4.81 24.30 -27.35
N LYS A 32 -5.34 25.13 -28.25
CA LYS A 32 -4.91 25.28 -29.65
C LYS A 32 -3.37 25.32 -29.83
N ASN A 33 -2.68 26.13 -29.02
CA ASN A 33 -1.23 26.31 -29.08
C ASN A 33 -0.43 25.09 -28.56
N ALA A 34 -1.06 24.23 -27.75
CA ALA A 34 -0.44 23.05 -27.13
C ALA A 34 -0.67 21.74 -27.92
N ILE A 35 -1.52 21.73 -28.95
CA ILE A 35 -1.85 20.51 -29.72
C ILE A 35 -0.58 19.93 -30.37
N SER A 36 0.22 20.80 -30.98
CA SER A 36 1.51 20.49 -31.59
C SER A 36 2.45 19.68 -30.68
N SER A 37 2.60 20.09 -29.41
CA SER A 37 3.50 19.46 -28.43
C SER A 37 2.85 18.31 -27.68
N HIS A 38 1.51 18.33 -27.53
CA HIS A 38 0.74 17.23 -26.97
C HIS A 38 0.80 15.98 -27.87
N LEU A 39 0.68 16.13 -29.20
CA LEU A 39 0.80 15.02 -30.15
C LEU A 39 2.17 14.30 -30.05
N LEU A 40 3.25 15.06 -29.81
CA LEU A 40 4.60 14.50 -29.62
C LEU A 40 4.69 13.64 -28.34
N ARG A 41 3.94 13.98 -27.29
CA ARG A 41 3.86 13.18 -26.04
C ARG A 41 3.18 11.83 -26.28
N HIS A 42 2.17 11.78 -27.15
CA HIS A 42 1.51 10.55 -27.59
C HIS A 42 2.29 9.82 -28.70
N LYS A 43 3.53 10.25 -29.01
CA LYS A 43 4.42 9.67 -30.02
C LYS A 43 3.87 9.72 -31.46
N ILE A 44 3.01 10.69 -31.74
CA ILE A 44 2.48 10.95 -33.07
C ILE A 44 3.42 11.92 -33.80
N TYR A 45 4.02 11.46 -34.90
CA TYR A 45 5.09 12.15 -35.61
C TYR A 45 4.81 12.26 -37.12
N ARG A 46 5.65 13.04 -37.83
CA ARG A 46 5.68 13.13 -39.31
C ARG A 46 4.30 13.38 -39.94
N GLU A 47 3.95 12.65 -41.01
CA GLU A 47 2.72 12.84 -41.78
C GLU A 47 1.45 12.76 -40.94
N GLU A 48 1.40 11.87 -39.95
CA GLU A 48 0.23 11.66 -39.09
C GLU A 48 -0.03 12.91 -38.23
N ARG A 49 1.02 13.48 -37.65
CA ARG A 49 0.96 14.77 -36.96
C ARG A 49 0.53 15.90 -37.90
N GLN A 50 0.99 15.90 -39.16
CA GLN A 50 0.59 16.90 -40.15
C GLN A 50 -0.91 16.78 -40.52
N ARG A 51 -1.41 15.56 -40.77
CA ARG A 51 -2.82 15.28 -41.05
C ARG A 51 -3.73 15.71 -39.88
N LEU A 52 -3.34 15.41 -38.64
CA LEU A 52 -4.10 15.84 -37.46
C LEU A 52 -4.07 17.36 -37.28
N LEU A 53 -2.94 18.03 -37.50
CA LEU A 53 -2.85 19.49 -37.42
C LEU A 53 -3.69 20.18 -38.50
N SER A 54 -3.75 19.63 -39.72
CA SER A 54 -4.64 20.11 -40.79
C SER A 54 -6.12 19.89 -40.45
N TYR A 55 -6.50 18.71 -39.95
CA TYR A 55 -7.88 18.48 -39.47
C TYR A 55 -8.28 19.44 -38.35
N VAL A 56 -7.37 19.70 -37.41
CA VAL A 56 -7.60 20.59 -36.27
C VAL A 56 -7.60 22.07 -36.66
N SER A 57 -6.89 22.50 -37.71
CA SER A 57 -6.93 23.90 -38.17
C SER A 57 -8.30 24.31 -38.71
N ASP A 58 -9.09 23.34 -39.19
CA ASP A 58 -10.45 23.55 -39.69
C ASP A 58 -11.50 23.62 -38.55
N LEU A 59 -11.11 23.27 -37.31
CA LEU A 59 -11.99 23.31 -36.15
C LEU A 59 -11.96 24.68 -35.45
N HIS A 60 -13.15 25.15 -35.08
CA HIS A 60 -13.28 26.33 -34.22
C HIS A 60 -13.03 25.92 -32.75
N LEU A 61 -11.81 26.21 -32.26
CA LEU A 61 -11.42 25.98 -30.87
C LEU A 61 -11.40 27.29 -30.08
N LEU A 62 -12.09 27.32 -28.94
CA LEU A 62 -12.08 28.44 -28.00
C LEU A 62 -10.87 28.38 -27.06
N ASP A 63 -10.43 29.56 -26.62
CA ASP A 63 -9.43 29.67 -25.56
C ASP A 63 -10.04 29.35 -24.18
N PRO A 64 -9.26 28.91 -23.18
CA PRO A 64 -9.78 28.48 -21.88
C PRO A 64 -10.58 29.53 -21.09
N GLU A 65 -10.44 30.80 -21.46
CA GLU A 65 -11.21 31.87 -20.83
C GLU A 65 -12.64 31.99 -21.37
N ASP A 66 -12.82 31.67 -22.66
CA ASP A 66 -14.08 31.84 -23.41
C ASP A 66 -14.95 30.57 -23.41
N VAL A 67 -14.39 29.42 -23.02
CA VAL A 67 -15.15 28.16 -22.87
C VAL A 67 -16.17 28.30 -21.73
N ILE A 68 -17.45 28.29 -22.10
CA ILE A 68 -18.58 28.34 -21.16
C ILE A 68 -18.59 27.08 -20.28
N THR A 69 -18.58 27.26 -18.96
CA THR A 69 -18.75 26.14 -18.02
C THR A 69 -20.19 25.61 -18.06
N PRO A 70 -20.40 24.28 -18.09
CA PRO A 70 -21.73 23.68 -17.99
C PRO A 70 -22.54 24.17 -16.77
N ALA A 71 -23.86 24.12 -16.90
CA ALA A 71 -24.76 24.34 -15.77
C ALA A 71 -24.52 23.31 -14.65
N ARG A 72 -24.80 23.69 -13.40
CA ARG A 72 -24.59 22.79 -12.25
C ARG A 72 -25.45 21.53 -12.37
N GLY A 73 -24.83 20.36 -12.25
CA GLY A 73 -25.51 19.08 -12.38
C GLY A 73 -25.70 18.62 -13.83
N ALA A 74 -25.04 19.24 -14.80
CA ALA A 74 -24.99 18.71 -16.18
C ALA A 74 -24.49 17.26 -16.21
N PRO A 75 -24.91 16.43 -17.19
CA PRO A 75 -24.36 15.10 -17.37
C PRO A 75 -22.83 15.17 -17.59
N PRO A 76 -22.06 14.19 -17.09
CA PRO A 76 -20.61 14.15 -17.32
C PRO A 76 -20.27 14.22 -18.81
N ILE A 77 -19.38 15.13 -19.18
CA ILE A 77 -18.89 15.27 -20.55
C ILE A 77 -17.97 14.09 -20.87
N GLU A 78 -18.27 13.40 -21.97
CA GLU A 78 -17.51 12.23 -22.41
C GLU A 78 -16.05 12.60 -22.70
N GLY A 79 -15.12 11.74 -22.28
CA GLY A 79 -13.69 11.92 -22.48
C GLY A 79 -12.99 12.83 -21.46
N LEU A 80 -13.69 13.46 -20.50
CA LEU A 80 -13.07 14.22 -19.40
C LEU A 80 -13.06 13.41 -18.09
N SER A 81 -11.95 13.49 -17.35
CA SER A 81 -11.80 12.82 -16.05
C SER A 81 -12.76 13.39 -15.00
N VAL A 82 -13.65 12.58 -14.44
CA VAL A 82 -14.54 12.96 -13.32
C VAL A 82 -13.80 12.75 -12.00
N ILE A 83 -13.65 13.81 -11.21
CA ILE A 83 -12.94 13.80 -9.92
C ILE A 83 -13.89 14.10 -8.76
N PRO A 84 -13.62 13.59 -7.54
CA PRO A 84 -14.30 14.08 -6.34
C PRO A 84 -13.89 15.53 -6.03
N GLY A 85 -14.79 16.28 -5.40
CA GLY A 85 -14.52 17.65 -4.97
C GLY A 85 -15.60 18.21 -4.06
N TYR A 86 -15.53 19.52 -3.83
CA TYR A 86 -16.31 20.23 -2.81
C TYR A 86 -16.92 21.51 -3.40
N CYS A 87 -18.19 21.76 -3.07
CA CYS A 87 -18.94 22.96 -3.42
C CYS A 87 -19.22 23.78 -2.16
N CYS A 88 -18.94 25.08 -2.18
CA CYS A 88 -19.24 25.99 -1.07
C CYS A 88 -20.76 26.08 -0.85
N THR A 89 -21.22 25.79 0.38
CA THR A 89 -22.66 25.83 0.73
C THR A 89 -23.19 27.24 0.98
N ARG A 90 -22.31 28.25 1.09
CA ARG A 90 -22.71 29.63 1.38
C ARG A 90 -23.54 30.21 0.24
N ARG A 91 -24.73 30.71 0.59
CA ARG A 91 -25.77 31.18 -0.34
C ARG A 91 -25.20 32.19 -1.33
N GLY A 92 -25.30 31.89 -2.62
CA GLY A 92 -24.83 32.75 -3.72
C GLY A 92 -23.36 32.62 -4.09
N CYS A 93 -22.55 31.85 -3.35
CA CYS A 93 -21.15 31.58 -3.72
C CYS A 93 -21.05 30.35 -4.64
N GLY A 94 -21.09 29.15 -4.07
CA GLY A 94 -20.92 27.90 -4.80
C GLY A 94 -19.63 27.80 -5.62
N SER A 95 -18.52 28.37 -5.13
CA SER A 95 -17.19 28.04 -5.62
C SER A 95 -16.92 26.54 -5.49
N LEU A 96 -16.17 25.99 -6.46
CA LEU A 96 -15.89 24.56 -6.59
C LEU A 96 -14.38 24.31 -6.41
N CYS A 97 -14.02 23.36 -5.55
CA CYS A 97 -12.62 23.00 -5.25
C CYS A 97 -12.42 21.49 -5.30
N ALA A 98 -11.34 21.02 -5.93
CA ALA A 98 -10.96 19.59 -5.93
C ALA A 98 -10.40 19.07 -4.59
N SER A 99 -10.13 19.94 -3.60
CA SER A 99 -9.64 19.53 -2.28
C SER A 99 -10.19 20.37 -1.14
N ILE A 100 -10.30 19.76 0.05
CA ILE A 100 -10.82 20.44 1.22
C ILE A 100 -9.88 21.55 1.72
N LYS A 101 -8.56 21.39 1.59
CA LYS A 101 -7.57 22.44 1.90
C LYS A 101 -7.84 23.74 1.12
N ARG A 102 -8.13 23.63 -0.19
CA ARG A 102 -8.51 24.79 -1.02
C ARG A 102 -9.87 25.37 -0.63
N MET A 103 -10.84 24.53 -0.27
CA MET A 103 -12.14 25.00 0.22
C MET A 103 -12.01 25.77 1.54
N LYS A 104 -11.21 25.30 2.49
CA LYS A 104 -10.92 25.98 3.75
C LYS A 104 -10.27 27.35 3.53
N ARG A 105 -9.27 27.42 2.64
CA ARG A 105 -8.64 28.70 2.24
C ARG A 105 -9.64 29.66 1.58
N HIS A 106 -10.52 29.14 0.72
CA HIS A 106 -11.60 29.94 0.12
C HIS A 106 -12.57 30.48 1.19
N GLN A 107 -12.92 29.70 2.22
CA GLN A 107 -13.75 30.18 3.33
C GLN A 107 -13.07 31.30 4.14
N SER A 108 -11.77 31.20 4.42
CA SER A 108 -11.04 32.29 5.09
C SER A 108 -10.94 33.55 4.21
N GLU A 109 -10.61 33.40 2.92
CA GLU A 109 -10.39 34.51 1.99
C GLU A 109 -11.69 35.22 1.57
N SER A 110 -12.68 34.46 1.11
CA SER A 110 -13.92 34.99 0.50
C SER A 110 -15.05 35.21 1.50
N HIS A 111 -14.99 34.54 2.65
CA HIS A 111 -16.11 34.43 3.59
C HIS A 111 -15.75 34.80 5.03
N LYS A 112 -14.45 35.03 5.32
CA LYS A 112 -13.89 35.40 6.62
C LYS A 112 -14.29 34.44 7.75
N GLU A 113 -14.51 33.17 7.39
CA GLU A 113 -14.90 32.13 8.33
C GLU A 113 -13.69 31.72 9.19
N THR A 114 -13.90 31.54 10.49
CA THR A 114 -12.83 31.24 11.46
C THR A 114 -12.93 29.84 12.06
N ASP A 115 -14.12 29.21 12.08
CA ASP A 115 -14.25 27.80 12.47
C ASP A 115 -14.17 26.87 11.25
N LEU A 116 -12.94 26.48 10.90
CA LEU A 116 -12.65 25.56 9.81
C LEU A 116 -12.59 24.09 10.24
N ARG A 117 -13.02 23.77 11.48
CA ARG A 117 -12.94 22.41 12.05
C ARG A 117 -14.01 21.46 11.50
N ASN A 118 -15.22 21.95 11.23
CA ASN A 118 -16.31 21.15 10.69
C ASN A 118 -16.62 21.50 9.23
N TYR A 119 -15.96 20.81 8.30
CA TYR A 119 -16.12 21.10 6.87
C TYR A 119 -17.52 20.83 6.31
N THR A 120 -18.30 19.93 6.93
CA THR A 120 -19.66 19.62 6.46
C THR A 120 -20.64 20.78 6.64
N ALA A 121 -20.32 21.78 7.47
CA ALA A 121 -21.12 22.99 7.63
C ALA A 121 -21.01 23.94 6.41
N PHE A 122 -19.81 24.04 5.81
CA PHE A 122 -19.50 25.01 4.76
C PHE A 122 -19.20 24.42 3.38
N ALA A 123 -19.10 23.09 3.27
CA ALA A 123 -18.76 22.38 2.04
C ALA A 123 -19.65 21.14 1.82
N ARG A 124 -20.20 21.01 0.61
CA ARG A 124 -20.93 19.83 0.12
C ARG A 124 -20.06 19.04 -0.85
N SER A 125 -19.94 17.72 -0.66
CA SER A 125 -19.25 16.84 -1.61
C SER A 125 -19.96 16.78 -2.96
N VAL A 126 -19.20 16.86 -4.04
CA VAL A 126 -19.70 16.91 -5.44
C VAL A 126 -18.78 16.16 -6.39
N ARG A 127 -19.31 15.72 -7.53
CA ARG A 127 -18.48 15.25 -8.66
C ARG A 127 -18.15 16.44 -9.55
N LEU A 128 -16.88 16.60 -9.88
CA LEU A 128 -16.37 17.69 -10.70
C LEU A 128 -15.75 17.17 -11.99
N GLN A 129 -15.84 17.97 -13.05
CA GLN A 129 -14.98 17.87 -14.22
C GLN A 129 -14.31 19.23 -14.47
N THR A 130 -13.27 19.25 -15.31
CA THR A 130 -12.60 20.45 -15.82
C THR A 130 -12.18 20.19 -17.26
N PHE A 131 -12.27 21.20 -18.12
CA PHE A 131 -11.75 21.08 -19.48
C PHE A 131 -10.22 21.06 -19.47
N PHE A 132 -9.58 22.06 -18.85
CA PHE A 132 -8.13 22.24 -18.91
C PHE A 132 -7.44 21.83 -17.59
N ARG A 133 -6.11 21.73 -17.62
CA ARG A 133 -5.25 21.51 -16.44
C ARG A 133 -4.18 22.61 -16.35
N GLY A 134 -3.59 22.80 -15.17
CA GLY A 134 -2.58 23.84 -14.91
C GLY A 134 -3.16 25.11 -14.28
N THR A 135 -2.70 26.29 -14.68
CA THR A 135 -3.14 27.58 -14.11
C THR A 135 -4.55 27.99 -14.53
N LYS A 136 -5.04 27.53 -15.69
CA LYS A 136 -6.37 27.85 -16.24
C LYS A 136 -7.43 26.78 -15.89
N LEU A 137 -7.53 26.44 -14.60
CA LEU A 137 -8.49 25.44 -14.09
C LEU A 137 -9.86 26.06 -13.82
N LYS A 138 -10.91 25.54 -14.46
CA LYS A 138 -12.31 25.88 -14.19
C LYS A 138 -13.11 24.60 -13.96
N TYR A 139 -13.46 24.33 -12.70
CA TYR A 139 -14.29 23.19 -12.33
C TYR A 139 -15.77 23.47 -12.58
N PHE A 140 -16.52 22.43 -12.94
CA PHE A 140 -17.97 22.42 -13.00
C PHE A 140 -18.53 21.15 -12.38
N GLU A 141 -19.72 21.25 -11.78
CA GLU A 141 -20.40 20.16 -11.08
C GLU A 141 -21.20 19.30 -12.07
N VAL A 142 -21.01 17.98 -12.02
CA VAL A 142 -21.69 17.00 -12.89
C VAL A 142 -22.54 16.01 -12.09
N THR A 143 -23.59 15.48 -12.71
CA THR A 143 -24.50 14.54 -12.06
C THR A 143 -23.82 13.21 -11.68
N SER A 144 -24.16 12.72 -10.48
CA SER A 144 -24.02 11.30 -10.15
C SER A 144 -24.91 10.50 -11.10
N GLY A 145 -24.37 9.45 -11.73
CA GLY A 145 -25.11 8.59 -12.67
C GLY A 145 -26.11 7.64 -12.01
N LEU A 146 -26.88 8.14 -11.04
CA LEU A 146 -28.01 7.45 -10.40
C LEU A 146 -29.16 8.46 -10.33
N ALA A 147 -29.95 8.49 -11.39
CA ALA A 147 -31.26 9.09 -11.38
C ALA A 147 -32.28 7.95 -11.35
N GLU A 148 -32.69 7.54 -10.15
CA GLU A 148 -34.07 7.14 -9.90
C GLU A 148 -34.40 7.27 -8.40
N ASP A 149 -35.56 7.90 -8.17
CA ASP A 149 -36.28 8.23 -6.94
C ASP A 149 -35.66 9.18 -5.88
N ASP A 150 -36.45 10.21 -5.55
CA ASP A 150 -36.12 11.30 -4.62
C ASP A 150 -37.27 11.49 -3.62
N SER A 151 -37.28 10.70 -2.53
CA SER A 151 -38.16 10.96 -1.38
C SER A 151 -37.79 10.21 -0.08
N ALA A 152 -36.73 10.63 0.62
CA ALA A 152 -36.67 10.66 2.10
C ALA A 152 -35.34 11.19 2.65
N VAL A 153 -35.39 12.29 3.41
CA VAL A 153 -34.33 12.74 4.32
C VAL A 153 -35.01 13.10 5.64
N PRO A 154 -34.56 12.55 6.78
CA PRO A 154 -33.77 13.35 7.74
C PRO A 154 -32.38 12.71 7.98
N SER A 155 -31.28 13.43 7.84
CA SER A 155 -30.70 14.35 8.84
C SER A 155 -29.83 13.69 9.91
N ILE A 156 -28.54 13.54 9.55
CA ILE A 156 -27.37 14.07 10.28
C ILE A 156 -27.17 13.65 11.75
N GLU A 157 -26.01 13.04 12.03
CA GLU A 157 -25.10 13.59 13.04
C GLU A 157 -23.62 13.43 12.61
N ALA A 158 -22.76 14.35 13.06
CA ALA A 158 -21.44 14.58 12.48
C ALA A 158 -20.34 14.70 13.55
N ARG A 159 -19.12 14.21 13.23
CA ARG A 159 -17.80 14.58 13.80
C ARG A 159 -16.71 13.69 13.19
N SER A 160 -15.43 14.06 13.11
CA SER A 160 -14.74 15.35 12.94
C SER A 160 -13.24 15.02 12.81
N ILE A 161 -12.53 15.55 11.81
CA ILE A 161 -11.05 15.43 11.72
C ILE A 161 -10.44 16.83 11.65
N THR A 162 -9.48 17.08 12.54
CA THR A 162 -8.67 18.30 12.60
C THR A 162 -7.44 18.24 11.69
N HIS A 163 -7.29 19.29 10.87
CA HIS A 163 -6.12 20.18 10.64
C HIS A 163 -4.75 19.93 11.34
N GLU A 164 -3.60 20.55 10.96
CA GLU A 164 -3.16 21.55 9.91
C GLU A 164 -1.60 21.45 9.74
N ASP A 165 -0.89 21.90 8.68
CA ASP A 165 -1.29 22.34 7.33
C ASP A 165 -0.28 22.05 6.19
N ASP A 166 0.92 22.67 6.19
CA ASP A 166 1.75 22.94 4.99
C ASP A 166 3.23 23.24 5.27
N ASN A 167 4.08 23.13 4.23
CA ASN A 167 5.15 24.12 3.98
C ASN A 167 5.30 24.31 2.46
N THR A 168 5.32 25.57 2.02
CA THR A 168 5.56 25.98 0.64
C THR A 168 6.65 27.04 0.65
N GLN A 169 7.76 26.81 -0.06
CA GLN A 169 8.70 27.88 -0.41
C GLN A 169 8.90 27.97 -1.92
N ALA A 170 8.98 29.21 -2.39
CA ALA A 170 9.07 29.57 -3.80
C ALA A 170 10.45 30.14 -4.12
N ILE A 171 10.99 29.82 -5.30
CA ILE A 171 12.07 30.59 -5.92
C ILE A 171 11.71 30.81 -7.39
N VAL A 172 11.78 32.08 -7.80
CA VAL A 172 11.74 32.54 -9.20
C VAL A 172 13.18 32.72 -9.66
N GLY A 173 13.54 32.28 -10.87
CA GLY A 173 14.92 32.41 -11.35
C GLY A 173 15.13 31.96 -12.80
N ASP A 174 14.96 32.92 -13.71
CA ASP A 174 15.66 33.15 -14.98
C ASP A 174 15.77 32.10 -16.12
N ILE A 175 15.82 32.69 -17.31
CA ILE A 175 15.96 32.06 -18.62
C ILE A 175 17.42 32.17 -19.06
N ALA A 176 18.01 31.09 -19.59
CA ALA A 176 19.22 31.17 -20.40
C ALA A 176 19.14 30.19 -21.58
N PHE A 177 19.78 30.60 -22.68
CA PHE A 177 19.66 30.05 -24.04
C PHE A 177 21.06 29.64 -24.50
N LEU A 178 21.24 28.45 -25.10
CA LEU A 178 21.87 28.27 -26.41
C LEU A 178 22.00 26.79 -26.83
N ASP A 179 22.14 26.59 -28.13
CA ASP A 179 22.37 25.34 -28.85
C ASP A 179 23.76 24.71 -28.60
N GLN A 180 24.02 23.48 -29.09
CA GLN A 180 24.81 23.26 -30.34
C GLN A 180 25.26 21.79 -30.56
N GLU A 181 25.17 21.33 -31.82
CA GLU A 181 25.83 20.19 -32.51
C GLU A 181 25.72 18.74 -31.94
N ILE A 182 25.36 17.66 -32.67
CA ILE A 182 25.59 17.12 -34.04
C ILE A 182 26.74 16.09 -34.11
N SER A 183 26.44 14.95 -34.78
CA SER A 183 27.34 13.85 -35.21
C SER A 183 27.82 12.89 -34.09
N SER A 184 27.69 11.57 -34.21
CA SER A 184 28.08 10.74 -35.36
C SER A 184 27.48 9.32 -35.28
N SER A 185 27.45 8.64 -36.43
CA SER A 185 27.11 7.22 -36.59
C SER A 185 28.38 6.37 -36.66
N GLU A 186 28.36 5.14 -36.10
CA GLU A 186 28.69 3.88 -36.81
C GLU A 186 28.61 2.63 -35.89
N ASP A 187 27.99 1.59 -36.45
CA ASP A 187 28.11 0.13 -36.28
C ASP A 187 28.70 -0.55 -35.02
N ILE A 188 28.05 -1.64 -34.58
CA ILE A 188 28.54 -3.04 -34.77
C ILE A 188 27.57 -4.08 -34.16
N VAL A 189 27.14 -5.03 -35.02
CA VAL A 189 26.76 -6.44 -34.80
C VAL A 189 26.01 -6.86 -33.52
N LEU A 190 24.77 -7.35 -33.71
CA LEU A 190 24.17 -8.39 -32.85
C LEU A 190 23.97 -9.67 -33.67
N GLY A 191 24.50 -10.79 -33.15
CA GLY A 191 24.38 -12.11 -33.77
C GLY A 191 23.04 -12.80 -33.46
N ASN A 192 22.54 -13.54 -34.44
CA ASN A 192 21.28 -14.30 -34.32
C ASN A 192 21.43 -15.54 -33.43
N ALA A 193 20.39 -15.86 -32.67
CA ALA A 193 20.07 -17.22 -32.24
C ALA A 193 18.56 -17.45 -32.38
N SER A 194 18.16 -18.34 -33.29
CA SER A 194 16.77 -18.77 -33.47
C SER A 194 16.43 -19.91 -32.52
N VAL A 195 15.18 -19.97 -32.07
CA VAL A 195 14.53 -21.24 -31.70
C VAL A 195 13.11 -21.24 -32.25
N ASP A 196 12.85 -22.14 -33.19
CA ASP A 196 11.56 -22.30 -33.86
C ASP A 196 10.53 -23.01 -32.96
N TYR A 197 9.25 -22.67 -33.16
CA TYR A 197 8.14 -23.54 -32.77
C TYR A 197 7.06 -23.52 -33.86
N ALA A 198 6.99 -24.60 -34.65
CA ALA A 198 6.00 -24.78 -35.70
C ALA A 198 4.84 -25.67 -35.21
N SER A 199 3.60 -25.19 -35.40
CA SER A 199 2.38 -25.97 -35.17
C SER A 199 2.04 -26.88 -36.36
N SER A 200 1.45 -28.06 -36.11
CA SER A 200 0.45 -28.80 -36.92
C SER A 200 0.32 -30.23 -36.37
N GLY A 201 -0.82 -30.95 -36.44
CA GLY A 201 -2.14 -30.63 -36.99
C GLY A 201 -3.15 -31.79 -36.77
N LEU A 202 -4.41 -31.50 -37.06
CA LEU A 202 -5.67 -32.23 -36.79
C LEU A 202 -5.87 -33.64 -37.42
N SER A 203 -6.67 -34.50 -36.75
CA SER A 203 -7.82 -35.32 -37.26
C SER A 203 -7.98 -36.62 -36.45
N ASP A 204 -9.04 -36.84 -35.67
CA ASP A 204 -10.46 -37.10 -36.00
C ASP A 204 -10.83 -38.61 -36.16
N ARG A 205 -11.62 -39.12 -35.19
CA ARG A 205 -12.67 -40.14 -35.40
C ARG A 205 -13.58 -40.27 -34.18
N SER A 206 -14.89 -40.38 -34.42
CA SER A 206 -15.96 -40.44 -33.41
C SER A 206 -16.55 -41.87 -33.25
N PRO A 207 -17.77 -42.13 -32.68
CA PRO A 207 -17.90 -42.47 -31.26
C PRO A 207 -18.80 -43.69 -30.95
N SER A 208 -19.05 -43.93 -29.64
CA SER A 208 -20.18 -44.67 -29.02
C SER A 208 -19.91 -46.10 -28.53
N GLN A 209 -20.10 -46.29 -27.22
CA GLN A 209 -21.17 -47.18 -26.72
C GLN A 209 -21.73 -46.66 -25.38
N ARG A 210 -22.98 -47.03 -25.09
CA ARG A 210 -23.85 -46.41 -24.09
C ARG A 210 -24.33 -47.48 -23.13
N THR A 211 -24.05 -47.33 -21.83
CA THR A 211 -24.73 -48.09 -20.75
C THR A 211 -25.45 -47.12 -19.82
N THR A 212 -26.62 -47.56 -19.35
CA THR A 212 -27.67 -46.69 -18.82
C THR A 212 -27.97 -46.98 -17.35
N SER A 213 -28.12 -45.93 -16.54
CA SER A 213 -28.94 -45.97 -15.32
C SER A 213 -29.63 -44.61 -15.11
N ARG A 214 -30.89 -44.67 -14.66
CA ARG A 214 -31.81 -43.52 -14.51
C ARG A 214 -31.64 -42.81 -13.14
N PRO A 215 -32.30 -41.66 -12.89
CA PRO A 215 -31.79 -40.65 -11.97
C PRO A 215 -32.28 -40.82 -10.53
N GLU A 216 -31.43 -40.44 -9.58
CA GLU A 216 -31.86 -40.10 -8.24
C GLU A 216 -32.06 -38.59 -8.11
N SER A 217 -33.13 -38.24 -7.40
CA SER A 217 -33.62 -36.87 -7.27
C SER A 217 -32.77 -36.10 -6.27
N ILE A 218 -31.92 -35.19 -6.73
CA ILE A 218 -31.33 -34.18 -5.84
C ILE A 218 -32.46 -33.23 -5.43
N GLN A 219 -32.90 -33.40 -4.20
CA GLN A 219 -33.90 -32.57 -3.56
C GLN A 219 -33.38 -31.14 -3.47
N SER A 220 -34.23 -30.17 -3.78
CA SER A 220 -34.00 -28.77 -3.45
C SER A 220 -33.94 -28.62 -1.93
N LEU A 221 -32.73 -28.43 -1.40
CA LEU A 221 -32.55 -28.02 -0.01
C LEU A 221 -32.99 -26.56 0.14
N ASP A 222 -34.12 -26.37 0.82
CA ASP A 222 -34.53 -25.09 1.38
C ASP A 222 -33.52 -24.65 2.44
N HIS A 223 -32.42 -24.04 1.99
CA HIS A 223 -31.52 -23.33 2.87
C HIS A 223 -32.13 -21.97 3.22
N THR A 224 -32.97 -21.95 4.26
CA THR A 224 -33.12 -20.73 5.06
C THR A 224 -31.72 -20.28 5.49
N PRO A 225 -31.33 -19.01 5.31
CA PRO A 225 -30.01 -18.54 5.70
C PRO A 225 -29.90 -18.55 7.23
N GLU A 226 -29.38 -19.65 7.77
CA GLU A 226 -29.21 -19.85 9.19
C GLU A 226 -28.19 -18.83 9.73
N LEU A 227 -28.63 -18.03 10.70
CA LEU A 227 -27.87 -16.91 11.21
C LEU A 227 -26.68 -17.43 12.03
N ASN A 228 -25.49 -17.45 11.42
CA ASN A 228 -24.28 -17.93 12.08
C ASN A 228 -23.88 -16.99 13.24
N LEU A 229 -24.28 -17.37 14.46
CA LEU A 229 -24.01 -16.63 15.70
C LEU A 229 -22.51 -16.54 16.04
N GLU A 230 -21.70 -17.48 15.56
CA GLU A 230 -20.25 -17.48 15.75
C GLU A 230 -19.59 -16.43 14.85
N ALA A 231 -19.98 -16.38 13.57
CA ALA A 231 -19.58 -15.31 12.66
C ALA A 231 -19.98 -13.93 13.18
N MET A 232 -21.18 -13.79 13.77
CA MET A 232 -21.59 -12.54 14.45
C MET A 232 -20.69 -12.19 15.65
N THR A 233 -20.22 -13.19 16.39
CA THR A 233 -19.32 -13.00 17.54
C THR A 233 -17.95 -12.50 17.08
N TYR A 234 -17.37 -13.12 16.04
CA TYR A 234 -16.13 -12.63 15.43
C TYR A 234 -16.28 -11.23 14.82
N PHE A 235 -17.40 -10.94 14.13
CA PHE A 235 -17.64 -9.60 13.56
C PHE A 235 -17.81 -8.53 14.66
N ARG A 236 -18.52 -8.85 15.75
CA ARG A 236 -18.62 -7.96 16.92
C ARG A 236 -17.24 -7.69 17.52
N LEU A 237 -16.39 -8.73 17.63
CA LEU A 237 -15.02 -8.56 18.11
C LEU A 237 -14.20 -7.68 17.18
N PHE A 238 -14.35 -7.84 15.85
CA PHE A 238 -13.67 -6.99 14.88
C PHE A 238 -13.91 -5.50 15.14
N LEU A 239 -15.18 -5.14 15.33
CA LEU A 239 -15.61 -3.76 15.57
C LEU A 239 -15.21 -3.19 16.94
N THR A 240 -14.89 -4.04 17.92
CA THR A 240 -14.71 -3.62 19.33
C THR A 240 -13.28 -3.80 19.85
N ALA A 241 -12.50 -4.72 19.27
CA ALA A 241 -11.14 -5.03 19.71
C ALA A 241 -10.17 -5.26 18.55
N THR A 242 -10.50 -6.12 17.57
CA THR A 242 -9.53 -6.55 16.54
C THR A 242 -9.00 -5.37 15.75
N SER A 243 -9.87 -4.46 15.28
CA SER A 243 -9.48 -3.29 14.49
C SER A 243 -8.56 -2.32 15.24
N ALA A 244 -8.59 -2.31 16.57
CA ALA A 244 -7.74 -1.46 17.39
C ALA A 244 -6.33 -2.06 17.59
N GLY A 245 -6.17 -3.38 17.46
CA GLY A 245 -4.89 -4.08 17.51
C GLY A 245 -4.17 -4.19 16.15
N LEU A 246 -4.65 -3.50 15.11
CA LEU A 246 -4.03 -3.46 13.78
C LEU A 246 -3.25 -2.14 13.55
N PRO A 247 -2.24 -2.13 12.66
CA PRO A 247 -1.52 -0.90 12.32
C PRO A 247 -2.44 0.12 11.63
N ALA A 248 -2.23 1.42 11.90
CA ALA A 248 -3.01 2.50 11.31
C ALA A 248 -2.81 2.58 9.77
N PRO A 249 -3.86 2.39 8.94
CA PRO A 249 -3.75 2.50 7.48
C PRO A 249 -3.60 3.94 7.03
N TYR A 250 -2.86 4.18 5.95
CA TYR A 250 -2.66 5.49 5.31
C TYR A 250 -3.95 6.35 5.21
N ASP A 251 -5.08 5.69 5.01
CA ASP A 251 -6.40 6.27 4.78
C ASP A 251 -7.09 6.79 6.07
N GLY A 252 -6.46 6.63 7.24
CA GLY A 252 -6.83 7.25 8.51
C GLY A 252 -7.00 6.26 9.68
N LEU A 253 -6.90 6.79 10.91
CA LEU A 253 -6.88 6.01 12.17
C LEU A 253 -8.09 5.06 12.36
N HIS A 254 -9.22 5.38 11.73
CA HIS A 254 -10.47 4.61 11.82
C HIS A 254 -10.79 3.79 10.55
N ALA A 255 -9.90 3.76 9.56
CA ALA A 255 -10.18 3.10 8.26
C ALA A 255 -10.55 1.62 8.42
N TRP A 256 -9.92 0.90 9.36
CA TRP A 256 -10.32 -0.47 9.72
C TRP A 256 -11.76 -0.58 10.24
N SER A 257 -12.19 0.34 11.10
CA SER A 257 -13.52 0.32 11.73
C SER A 257 -14.65 0.91 10.87
N THR A 258 -14.33 1.66 9.81
CA THR A 258 -15.32 2.32 8.94
C THR A 258 -15.21 1.81 7.50
N SER A 259 -14.26 2.32 6.70
CA SER A 259 -14.15 2.01 5.27
C SER A 259 -14.01 0.51 4.99
N VAL A 260 -13.14 -0.19 5.72
CA VAL A 260 -12.93 -1.63 5.51
C VAL A 260 -14.18 -2.45 5.88
N VAL A 261 -14.90 -2.05 6.93
CA VAL A 261 -16.19 -2.66 7.31
C VAL A 261 -17.27 -2.39 6.26
N ASP A 262 -17.37 -1.16 5.76
CA ASP A 262 -18.32 -0.78 4.69
C ASP A 262 -18.07 -1.53 3.38
N HIS A 263 -16.83 -1.93 3.10
CA HIS A 263 -16.50 -2.81 1.99
C HIS A 263 -16.80 -4.28 2.33
N ALA A 264 -16.44 -4.77 3.53
CA ALA A 264 -16.73 -6.13 3.96
C ALA A 264 -18.22 -6.47 3.96
N LEU A 265 -19.08 -5.53 4.38
CA LEU A 265 -20.54 -5.66 4.32
C LEU A 265 -21.10 -5.77 2.90
N LYS A 266 -20.34 -5.33 1.87
CA LYS A 266 -20.71 -5.43 0.45
C LYS A 266 -20.05 -6.61 -0.26
N HIS A 267 -18.99 -7.19 0.30
CA HIS A 267 -18.15 -8.20 -0.34
C HIS A 267 -17.88 -9.38 0.61
N GLN A 268 -18.62 -10.48 0.42
CA GLN A 268 -18.58 -11.65 1.30
C GLN A 268 -17.17 -12.22 1.53
N TRP A 269 -16.32 -12.26 0.50
CA TRP A 269 -14.94 -12.72 0.65
C TRP A 269 -14.12 -11.84 1.60
N LEU A 270 -14.35 -10.53 1.56
CA LEU A 270 -13.67 -9.56 2.42
C LEU A 270 -14.17 -9.65 3.86
N MET A 271 -15.46 -9.94 4.07
CA MET A 271 -16.01 -10.28 5.39
C MET A 271 -15.29 -11.47 6.00
N TYR A 272 -15.06 -12.55 5.25
CA TYR A 272 -14.29 -13.70 5.75
C TYR A 272 -12.89 -13.30 6.23
N GLY A 273 -12.25 -12.31 5.61
CA GLY A 273 -10.98 -11.75 6.08
C GLY A 273 -11.06 -11.13 7.49
N LEU A 274 -12.13 -10.37 7.77
CA LEU A 274 -12.34 -9.75 9.09
C LEU A 274 -12.73 -10.77 10.18
N LEU A 275 -13.51 -11.78 9.79
CA LEU A 275 -13.85 -12.91 10.65
C LEU A 275 -12.60 -13.74 11.00
N ALA A 276 -11.75 -14.02 10.00
CA ALA A 276 -10.51 -14.76 10.19
C ALA A 276 -9.52 -14.03 11.12
N LEU A 277 -9.33 -12.72 10.95
CA LEU A 277 -8.49 -11.91 11.86
C LEU A 277 -8.99 -11.99 13.31
N SER A 278 -10.31 -11.90 13.50
CA SER A 278 -10.92 -11.90 14.84
C SER A 278 -10.92 -13.29 15.49
N ALA A 279 -11.06 -14.34 14.69
CA ALA A 279 -10.90 -15.72 15.14
C ALA A 279 -9.45 -16.01 15.55
N TYR A 280 -8.46 -15.57 14.76
CA TYR A 280 -7.05 -15.68 15.17
C TYR A 280 -6.72 -14.85 16.42
N GLN A 281 -7.27 -13.64 16.59
CA GLN A 281 -7.08 -12.88 17.83
C GLN A 281 -7.63 -13.64 19.05
N LEU A 282 -8.81 -14.27 18.94
CA LEU A 282 -9.34 -15.10 20.03
C LEU A 282 -8.48 -16.33 20.28
N ALA A 283 -7.95 -16.97 19.25
CA ALA A 283 -7.03 -18.09 19.42
C ALA A 283 -5.77 -17.66 20.21
N VAL A 284 -5.11 -16.57 19.82
CA VAL A 284 -3.94 -16.01 20.53
C VAL A 284 -4.28 -15.63 21.97
N THR A 285 -5.39 -14.92 22.19
CA THR A 285 -5.77 -14.43 23.53
C THR A 285 -6.45 -15.47 24.43
N SER A 286 -6.78 -16.65 23.90
CA SER A 286 -7.41 -17.73 24.69
C SER A 286 -6.40 -18.45 25.59
N VAL A 287 -6.78 -18.58 26.87
CA VAL A 287 -6.02 -19.31 27.89
C VAL A 287 -6.26 -20.83 27.78
N ASP A 288 -7.42 -21.22 27.28
CA ASP A 288 -7.84 -22.62 27.13
C ASP A 288 -7.45 -23.19 25.76
N ALA A 289 -6.88 -24.40 25.76
CA ALA A 289 -6.36 -25.06 24.58
C ALA A 289 -7.46 -25.49 23.59
N ASP A 290 -8.60 -25.95 24.10
CA ASP A 290 -9.73 -26.39 23.25
C ASP A 290 -10.31 -25.17 22.49
N ASN A 291 -10.55 -24.07 23.20
CA ASN A 291 -10.97 -22.80 22.59
C ASN A 291 -9.92 -22.24 21.61
N ARG A 292 -8.62 -22.37 21.90
CA ARG A 292 -7.54 -21.98 20.98
C ARG A 292 -7.61 -22.75 19.67
N GLU A 293 -7.76 -24.08 19.74
CA GLU A 293 -7.83 -24.93 18.55
C GLU A 293 -9.10 -24.64 17.74
N ILE A 294 -10.26 -24.44 18.40
CA ILE A 294 -11.53 -24.09 17.75
C ILE A 294 -11.40 -22.77 16.99
N HIS A 295 -10.98 -21.70 17.67
CA HIS A 295 -10.85 -20.39 17.06
C HIS A 295 -9.75 -20.35 15.98
N GLY A 296 -8.65 -21.10 16.16
CA GLY A 296 -7.60 -21.25 15.16
C GLY A 296 -8.11 -21.92 13.88
N ARG A 297 -8.82 -23.06 14.02
CA ARG A 297 -9.41 -23.80 12.90
C ARG A 297 -10.43 -22.96 12.13
N ASN A 298 -11.27 -22.21 12.85
CA ASN A 298 -12.26 -21.32 12.25
C ASN A 298 -11.60 -20.13 11.54
N GLY A 299 -10.54 -19.57 12.11
CA GLY A 299 -9.68 -18.57 11.47
C GLY A 299 -9.07 -19.08 10.17
N THR A 300 -8.55 -20.32 10.15
CA THR A 300 -8.01 -20.96 8.95
C THR A 300 -9.08 -21.23 7.87
N GLN A 301 -10.28 -21.67 8.27
CA GLN A 301 -11.40 -21.85 7.34
C GLN A 301 -11.81 -20.53 6.67
N TYR A 302 -12.02 -19.47 7.46
CA TYR A 302 -12.36 -18.16 6.92
C TYR A 302 -11.21 -17.54 6.10
N ALA A 303 -9.95 -17.75 6.49
CA ALA A 303 -8.79 -17.30 5.71
C ALA A 303 -8.70 -17.99 4.33
N SER A 304 -9.05 -19.28 4.24
CA SER A 304 -9.15 -20.01 2.97
C SER A 304 -10.22 -19.41 2.05
N GLU A 305 -11.43 -19.16 2.56
CA GLU A 305 -12.51 -18.55 1.78
C GLU A 305 -12.19 -17.11 1.34
N PHE A 306 -11.55 -16.35 2.22
CA PHE A 306 -10.99 -15.03 1.90
C PHE A 306 -9.98 -15.10 0.75
N SER A 307 -8.99 -15.99 0.83
CA SER A 307 -7.96 -16.16 -0.21
C SER A 307 -8.55 -16.64 -1.54
N ASN A 308 -9.55 -17.53 -1.53
CA ASN A 308 -10.26 -17.94 -2.74
C ASN A 308 -10.95 -16.75 -3.43
N GLY A 309 -11.63 -15.90 -2.65
CA GLY A 309 -12.29 -14.70 -3.18
C GLY A 309 -11.33 -13.60 -3.62
N LEU A 310 -10.24 -13.38 -2.90
CA LEU A 310 -9.17 -12.44 -3.28
C LEU A 310 -8.53 -12.85 -4.60
N ASN A 311 -8.16 -14.14 -4.77
CA ASN A 311 -7.62 -14.65 -6.03
C ASN A 311 -8.60 -14.44 -7.20
N LEU A 312 -9.89 -14.71 -6.99
CA LEU A 312 -10.91 -14.47 -8.01
C LEU A 312 -11.06 -12.98 -8.36
N GLU A 313 -10.91 -12.08 -7.38
CA GLU A 313 -10.95 -10.63 -7.60
C GLU A 313 -9.69 -10.12 -8.31
N LEU A 314 -8.50 -10.61 -7.95
CA LEU A 314 -7.25 -10.29 -8.65
C LEU A 314 -7.29 -10.73 -10.12
N VAL A 315 -7.88 -11.89 -10.44
CA VAL A 315 -8.11 -12.33 -11.82
C VAL A 315 -9.05 -11.39 -12.58
N LYS A 316 -10.09 -10.83 -11.93
CA LYS A 316 -10.95 -9.79 -12.54
C LYS A 316 -10.20 -8.47 -12.74
N GLN A 317 -9.32 -8.09 -11.82
CA GLN A 317 -8.55 -6.84 -11.90
C GLN A 317 -7.40 -6.87 -12.91
N GLN A 318 -6.89 -8.06 -13.28
CA GLN A 318 -6.02 -8.19 -14.46
C GLN A 318 -6.73 -7.77 -15.77
N ILE A 319 -8.06 -7.64 -15.76
CA ILE A 319 -8.89 -7.16 -16.88
C ILE A 319 -9.29 -5.68 -16.69
N PHE A 320 -9.40 -5.20 -15.45
CA PHE A 320 -9.79 -3.82 -15.12
C PHE A 320 -8.85 -3.18 -14.08
N HIS A 321 -8.10 -2.15 -14.49
CA HIS A 321 -7.06 -1.52 -13.68
C HIS A 321 -7.57 -0.95 -12.33
N GLY A 322 -7.07 -1.53 -11.23
CA GLY A 322 -6.83 -0.87 -9.94
C GLY A 322 -8.05 -0.36 -9.18
N ASN A 323 -8.72 -1.26 -8.46
CA ASN A 323 -9.72 -0.88 -7.44
C ASN A 323 -9.11 -0.93 -6.03
N ASP A 324 -9.57 -0.03 -5.15
CA ASP A 324 -9.19 0.06 -3.72
C ASP A 324 -9.34 -1.29 -2.97
N LEU A 325 -10.30 -2.12 -3.38
CA LEU A 325 -10.56 -3.44 -2.79
C LEU A 325 -9.37 -4.41 -2.80
N SER A 326 -8.52 -4.43 -3.84
CA SER A 326 -7.38 -5.35 -3.85
C SER A 326 -6.32 -4.91 -2.86
N ALA A 327 -6.05 -3.61 -2.74
CA ALA A 327 -5.15 -3.09 -1.72
C ALA A 327 -5.64 -3.40 -0.29
N ILE A 328 -6.95 -3.32 -0.03
CA ILE A 328 -7.55 -3.76 1.26
C ILE A 328 -7.40 -5.28 1.43
N GLY A 329 -7.62 -6.06 0.37
CA GLY A 329 -7.40 -7.50 0.35
C GLY A 329 -5.96 -7.88 0.68
N ASP A 330 -4.98 -7.32 -0.03
CA ASP A 330 -3.56 -7.58 0.19
C ASP A 330 -3.16 -7.23 1.62
N ARG A 331 -3.59 -6.08 2.17
CA ARG A 331 -3.37 -5.71 3.59
C ARG A 331 -3.87 -6.80 4.55
N ILE A 332 -5.09 -7.29 4.36
CA ILE A 332 -5.68 -8.35 5.20
C ILE A 332 -4.96 -9.68 5.01
N HIS A 333 -4.58 -10.04 3.78
CA HIS A 333 -3.83 -11.27 3.50
C HIS A 333 -2.52 -11.34 4.30
N HIS A 334 -1.74 -10.25 4.25
CA HIS A 334 -0.48 -10.15 4.97
C HIS A 334 -0.65 -10.20 6.50
N LEU A 335 -1.68 -9.55 7.05
CA LEU A 335 -2.02 -9.66 8.48
C LEU A 335 -2.45 -11.08 8.87
N LEU A 336 -3.22 -11.77 8.02
CA LEU A 336 -3.64 -13.15 8.25
C LEU A 336 -2.47 -14.13 8.25
N MET A 337 -1.41 -13.89 7.47
CA MET A 337 -0.21 -14.71 7.50
C MET A 337 0.54 -14.59 8.84
N CYS A 338 0.75 -13.36 9.33
CA CYS A 338 1.36 -13.15 10.66
C CYS A 338 0.49 -13.75 11.77
N ALA A 339 -0.82 -13.49 11.75
CA ALA A 339 -1.77 -14.02 12.71
C ALA A 339 -1.81 -15.56 12.74
N HIS A 340 -1.69 -16.21 11.58
CA HIS A 340 -1.59 -17.67 11.49
C HIS A 340 -0.30 -18.20 12.14
N TRP A 341 0.84 -17.53 11.94
CA TRP A 341 2.11 -17.91 12.59
C TRP A 341 2.08 -17.70 14.11
N ALA A 342 1.38 -16.69 14.62
CA ALA A 342 1.13 -16.52 16.04
C ALA A 342 0.32 -17.70 16.62
N VAL A 343 -0.82 -18.03 16.00
CA VAL A 343 -1.70 -19.14 16.46
C VAL A 343 -1.01 -20.51 16.37
N SER A 344 -0.20 -20.74 15.34
CA SER A 344 0.57 -21.98 15.17
C SER A 344 1.78 -22.08 16.12
N GLY A 345 1.87 -21.22 17.14
CA GLY A 345 2.98 -21.10 18.11
C GLY A 345 3.15 -22.29 19.07
N SER A 346 2.21 -23.23 19.10
CA SER A 346 2.36 -24.47 19.88
C SER A 346 3.26 -25.45 19.09
N PHE A 347 4.53 -25.57 19.51
CA PHE A 347 5.66 -26.26 18.85
C PHE A 347 5.47 -27.77 18.56
N SER A 348 4.45 -28.17 17.81
CA SER A 348 4.18 -29.57 17.44
C SER A 348 3.35 -29.70 16.16
N ASP A 349 3.78 -29.10 15.06
CA ASP A 349 3.21 -29.38 13.72
C ASP A 349 4.17 -30.23 12.89
N VAL A 350 4.15 -31.54 13.16
CA VAL A 350 4.87 -32.58 12.38
C VAL A 350 3.88 -33.43 11.55
N ASP A 351 2.57 -33.32 11.81
CA ASP A 351 1.57 -34.33 11.41
C ASP A 351 0.34 -33.82 10.61
N GLN A 352 0.37 -32.61 10.01
CA GLN A 352 -0.66 -32.18 9.03
C GLN A 352 -0.15 -32.11 7.57
N PRO A 353 -0.06 -33.25 6.85
CA PRO A 353 0.47 -33.32 5.48
C PRO A 353 -0.43 -32.71 4.38
N ASN A 354 -1.53 -32.02 4.73
CA ASN A 354 -2.49 -31.43 3.81
C ASN A 354 -2.73 -29.91 4.00
N SER A 355 -1.97 -29.28 4.90
CA SER A 355 -1.96 -27.83 5.09
C SER A 355 -1.48 -27.13 3.80
N ARG A 356 -2.32 -26.28 3.19
CA ARG A 356 -1.93 -25.45 2.02
C ARG A 356 -1.22 -24.15 2.43
N HIS A 357 -0.70 -24.09 3.65
CA HIS A 357 -0.20 -22.85 4.26
C HIS A 357 1.32 -22.76 4.18
N THR A 358 1.81 -21.53 3.99
CA THR A 358 3.23 -21.25 3.85
C THR A 358 3.92 -21.46 5.20
N PRO A 359 4.91 -22.38 5.32
CA PRO A 359 5.64 -22.54 6.57
C PRO A 359 6.35 -21.24 6.94
N PHE A 360 6.62 -21.07 8.23
CA PHE A 360 7.40 -19.92 8.71
C PHE A 360 8.77 -19.86 8.01
N GLY A 361 9.24 -18.65 7.75
CA GLY A 361 10.58 -18.44 7.22
C GLY A 361 10.93 -16.96 7.10
N ILE A 362 12.21 -16.65 7.31
CA ILE A 362 12.74 -15.27 7.32
C ILE A 362 12.42 -14.51 6.02
N LYS A 363 12.48 -15.17 4.85
CA LYS A 363 12.24 -14.51 3.55
C LYS A 363 10.76 -14.09 3.38
N PRO A 364 9.76 -15.00 3.49
CA PRO A 364 8.35 -14.61 3.54
C PRO A 364 8.06 -13.54 4.60
N LEU A 365 8.63 -13.66 5.79
CA LEU A 365 8.43 -12.70 6.88
C LEU A 365 8.88 -11.28 6.50
N LEU A 366 10.09 -11.13 5.94
CA LEU A 366 10.62 -9.84 5.52
C LEU A 366 9.80 -9.23 4.38
N GLU A 367 9.37 -10.04 3.41
CA GLU A 367 8.48 -9.60 2.33
C GLU A 367 7.13 -9.11 2.88
N ILE A 368 6.52 -9.88 3.78
CA ILE A 368 5.22 -9.57 4.38
C ILE A 368 5.26 -8.27 5.18
N LEU A 369 6.27 -8.12 6.04
CA LEU A 369 6.41 -6.92 6.87
C LEU A 369 6.83 -5.70 6.03
N SER A 370 7.62 -5.87 4.98
CA SER A 370 7.96 -4.80 4.02
C SER A 370 6.73 -4.33 3.24
N ASN A 371 5.82 -5.24 2.89
CA ASN A 371 4.54 -4.90 2.28
C ASN A 371 3.63 -4.16 3.26
N LEU A 372 3.49 -4.66 4.50
CA LEU A 372 2.73 -3.98 5.57
C LEU A 372 3.26 -2.56 5.86
N ALA A 373 4.59 -2.37 5.84
CA ALA A 373 5.23 -1.07 6.03
C ALA A 373 4.83 -0.03 4.98
N GLN A 374 4.64 -0.45 3.72
CA GLN A 374 4.25 0.43 2.61
C GLN A 374 2.84 1.03 2.76
N TRP A 375 2.00 0.47 3.65
CA TRP A 375 0.59 0.87 3.80
C TRP A 375 0.27 1.60 5.11
N SER A 376 1.19 1.60 6.09
CA SER A 376 1.02 2.37 7.33
C SER A 376 1.11 3.89 7.10
N THR A 377 0.45 4.69 7.96
CA THR A 377 0.54 6.18 8.01
C THR A 377 1.91 6.69 8.46
N LEU A 378 3.00 6.04 8.05
CA LEU A 378 4.32 6.53 8.39
C LEU A 378 4.50 7.88 7.69
N PRO A 379 4.94 8.93 8.40
CA PRO A 379 5.83 9.87 7.75
C PRO A 379 6.98 8.99 7.27
N ARG A 380 7.04 8.68 5.96
CA ARG A 380 8.21 8.02 5.40
C ARG A 380 9.36 8.93 5.83
N PRO A 381 10.30 8.47 6.69
CA PRO A 381 11.36 9.35 7.14
C PRO A 381 12.02 9.90 5.89
N ASP A 382 12.22 11.22 5.81
CA ASP A 382 12.94 11.86 4.71
C ASP A 382 14.30 11.17 4.66
N VAL A 383 14.44 10.14 3.81
CA VAL A 383 15.41 9.08 4.04
C VAL A 383 16.78 9.72 4.06
N PRO A 384 17.42 9.85 5.24
CA PRO A 384 18.61 10.66 5.30
C PRO A 384 19.68 9.97 4.46
N GLY A 385 20.53 10.74 3.79
CA GLY A 385 21.71 10.15 3.16
C GLY A 385 22.45 9.28 4.19
N GLN A 386 23.10 8.19 3.77
CA GLN A 386 23.68 7.22 4.71
C GLN A 386 24.64 7.88 5.73
N GLU A 387 25.29 8.98 5.36
CA GLU A 387 26.10 9.82 6.23
C GLU A 387 25.32 10.52 7.35
N ALA A 388 24.09 10.96 7.08
CA ALA A 388 23.18 11.53 8.09
C ALA A 388 22.54 10.44 8.98
N ILE A 389 22.27 9.25 8.43
CA ILE A 389 21.90 8.06 9.23
C ILE A 389 23.05 7.72 10.19
N TYR A 390 24.28 7.67 9.70
CA TYR A 390 25.47 7.35 10.49
C TYR A 390 25.76 8.40 11.57
N SER A 391 25.70 9.69 11.24
CA SER A 391 25.95 10.76 12.23
C SER A 391 24.85 10.82 13.31
N ARG A 392 23.57 10.60 12.96
CA ARG A 392 22.49 10.48 13.94
C ARG A 392 22.68 9.25 14.83
N ALA A 393 22.93 8.08 14.25
CA ALA A 393 23.18 6.85 15.01
C ALA A 393 24.39 6.96 15.95
N LYS A 394 25.45 7.64 15.51
CA LYS A 394 26.60 7.95 16.37
C LYS A 394 26.22 8.85 17.54
N THR A 395 25.50 9.95 17.27
CA THR A 395 25.03 10.90 18.31
C THR A 395 24.13 10.19 19.32
N ILE A 396 23.28 9.26 18.87
CA ILE A 396 22.47 8.42 19.76
C ILE A 396 23.41 7.58 20.64
N LEU A 397 24.32 6.79 20.07
CA LEU A 397 25.23 5.91 20.84
C LEU A 397 26.20 6.64 21.80
N GLU A 398 26.34 7.97 21.69
CA GLU A 398 27.18 8.83 22.55
C GLU A 398 26.39 9.46 23.73
N PHE A 399 25.47 8.72 24.36
CA PHE A 399 24.73 9.15 25.56
C PHE A 399 25.65 9.57 26.72
N GLY A 400 25.27 10.61 27.47
CA GLY A 400 25.96 11.02 28.69
C GLY A 400 25.48 10.26 29.93
N ASP A 401 26.27 10.27 31.01
CA ASP A 401 25.89 9.63 32.29
C ASP A 401 24.58 10.19 32.88
N GLU A 402 24.20 11.43 32.55
CA GLU A 402 22.94 12.06 32.98
C GLU A 402 21.71 11.49 32.23
N ASP A 403 21.85 11.03 30.99
CA ASP A 403 20.75 10.50 30.17
C ASP A 403 20.33 9.07 30.59
N ILE A 404 21.21 8.34 31.29
CA ILE A 404 21.02 6.91 31.61
C ILE A 404 19.84 6.69 32.58
N GLY A 405 19.51 7.68 33.42
CA GLY A 405 18.47 7.57 34.44
C GLY A 405 17.03 7.55 33.90
N ASP A 406 16.80 8.15 32.73
CA ASP A 406 15.46 8.37 32.16
C ASP A 406 15.09 7.35 31.05
N LEU A 407 16.02 6.45 30.67
CA LEU A 407 15.84 5.49 29.58
C LEU A 407 15.21 4.17 30.05
N ASP A 408 14.35 3.59 29.21
CA ASP A 408 13.86 2.21 29.39
C ASP A 408 15.06 1.23 29.48
N PRO A 409 15.15 0.37 30.52
CA PRO A 409 16.28 -0.55 30.69
C PRO A 409 16.51 -1.51 29.50
N THR A 410 15.44 -1.87 28.80
CA THR A 410 15.49 -2.66 27.55
C THR A 410 16.13 -1.86 26.42
N TYR A 411 15.75 -0.59 26.29
CA TYR A 411 16.29 0.33 25.28
C TYR A 411 17.78 0.58 25.51
N PHE A 412 18.17 0.91 26.74
CA PHE A 412 19.58 1.09 27.13
C PHE A 412 20.41 -0.17 26.82
N ARG A 413 19.93 -1.37 27.21
CA ARG A 413 20.60 -2.64 26.91
C ARG A 413 20.76 -2.85 25.40
N LEU A 414 19.71 -2.63 24.62
CA LEU A 414 19.72 -2.78 23.17
C LEU A 414 20.75 -1.85 22.50
N LEU A 415 20.75 -0.57 22.89
CA LEU A 415 21.68 0.44 22.39
C LEU A 415 23.14 0.12 22.74
N HIS A 416 23.42 -0.22 24.01
CA HIS A 416 24.77 -0.61 24.45
C HIS A 416 25.28 -1.86 23.70
N CYS A 417 24.41 -2.85 23.46
CA CYS A 417 24.77 -4.03 22.67
C CYS A 417 24.98 -3.69 21.19
N LEU A 418 24.16 -2.81 20.58
CA LEU A 418 24.33 -2.34 19.20
C LEU A 418 25.62 -1.52 19.00
N GLY A 419 25.97 -0.64 19.94
CA GLY A 419 27.20 0.15 19.87
C GLY A 419 28.47 -0.70 19.92
N ARG A 420 28.42 -1.85 20.61
CA ARG A 420 29.53 -2.81 20.69
C ARG A 420 29.52 -3.85 19.55
N LEU A 421 28.38 -4.05 18.88
CA LEU A 421 28.19 -5.09 17.87
C LEU A 421 29.25 -5.06 16.74
N PRO A 422 29.65 -3.92 16.15
CA PRO A 422 30.66 -3.91 15.08
C PRO A 422 32.02 -4.47 15.50
N ALA A 423 32.47 -4.18 16.73
CA ALA A 423 33.72 -4.73 17.27
C ALA A 423 33.58 -6.25 17.49
N ARG A 424 32.47 -6.67 18.11
CA ARG A 424 32.19 -8.09 18.38
C ARG A 424 32.06 -8.94 17.11
N LEU A 425 31.48 -8.38 16.04
CA LEU A 425 31.43 -9.04 14.73
C LEU A 425 32.83 -9.19 14.13
N SER A 426 33.69 -8.17 14.25
CA SER A 426 35.09 -8.26 13.82
C SER A 426 35.89 -9.29 14.62
N ASP A 427 35.64 -9.43 15.92
CA ASP A 427 36.28 -10.46 16.76
C ASP A 427 35.79 -11.87 16.40
N ALA A 428 34.50 -12.04 16.10
CA ALA A 428 33.88 -13.34 15.81
C ALA A 428 34.12 -13.85 14.38
N LEU A 429 34.30 -12.95 13.40
CA LEU A 429 34.50 -13.27 11.98
C LEU A 429 35.96 -13.06 11.51
N GLY A 430 36.78 -12.36 12.29
CA GLY A 430 38.16 -12.04 11.91
C GLY A 430 38.24 -10.90 10.90
N ARG A 431 39.20 -10.98 9.95
CA ARG A 431 39.35 -9.94 8.92
C ARG A 431 38.21 -10.07 7.90
N PRO A 432 37.52 -8.97 7.57
CA PRO A 432 36.45 -9.02 6.58
C PRO A 432 37.00 -9.24 5.17
N ASP A 433 36.62 -10.35 4.53
CA ASP A 433 37.00 -10.66 3.15
C ASP A 433 36.43 -9.66 2.13
N ARG A 434 35.32 -8.99 2.47
CA ARG A 434 34.60 -8.07 1.58
C ARG A 434 34.21 -6.79 2.31
N VAL A 435 34.88 -5.69 1.95
CA VAL A 435 34.61 -4.34 2.48
C VAL A 435 33.14 -3.93 2.30
N GLN A 436 32.50 -4.33 1.19
CA GLN A 436 31.11 -4.00 0.90
C GLN A 436 30.11 -4.59 1.92
N GLU A 437 30.36 -5.83 2.40
CA GLU A 437 29.52 -6.49 3.42
C GLU A 437 29.66 -5.80 4.78
N VAL A 438 30.87 -5.31 5.12
CA VAL A 438 31.11 -4.51 6.33
C VAL A 438 30.36 -3.18 6.27
N LEU A 439 30.47 -2.45 5.15
CA LEU A 439 29.79 -1.17 4.98
C LEU A 439 28.27 -1.31 5.03
N ALA A 440 27.71 -2.37 4.41
CA ALA A 440 26.30 -2.68 4.48
C ALA A 440 25.85 -3.05 5.91
N THR A 441 26.65 -3.84 6.63
CA THR A 441 26.40 -4.20 8.04
C THR A 441 26.44 -2.98 8.97
N LEU A 442 27.41 -2.08 8.81
CA LEU A 442 27.50 -0.83 9.57
C LEU A 442 26.32 0.11 9.29
N ALA A 443 25.92 0.24 8.02
CA ALA A 443 24.76 1.03 7.63
C ALA A 443 23.45 0.44 8.20
N ALA A 444 23.28 -0.89 8.14
CA ALA A 444 22.12 -1.58 8.72
C ALA A 444 22.10 -1.50 10.26
N THR A 445 23.26 -1.52 10.92
CA THR A 445 23.37 -1.29 12.38
C THR A 445 22.96 0.13 12.74
N SER A 446 23.43 1.13 11.97
CA SER A 446 23.08 2.54 12.18
C SER A 446 21.58 2.80 11.96
N ALA A 447 21.02 2.21 10.91
CA ALA A 447 19.58 2.23 10.66
C ALA A 447 18.79 1.56 11.80
N LEU A 448 19.31 0.49 12.41
CA LEU A 448 18.66 -0.20 13.52
C LEU A 448 18.66 0.66 14.78
N VAL A 449 19.75 1.37 15.07
CA VAL A 449 19.83 2.35 16.18
C VAL A 449 18.77 3.44 16.04
N ILE A 450 18.58 4.00 14.84
CA ILE A 450 17.50 4.97 14.57
C ILE A 450 16.11 4.31 14.72
N GLY A 451 15.94 3.07 14.24
CA GLY A 451 14.72 2.30 14.46
C GLY A 451 14.40 2.11 15.95
N CYS A 452 15.41 1.92 16.79
CA CYS A 452 15.26 1.87 18.24
C CYS A 452 14.83 3.23 18.81
N GLU A 453 15.51 4.33 18.44
CA GLU A 453 15.10 5.69 18.85
C GLU A 453 13.62 5.95 18.54
N VAL A 454 13.18 5.67 17.31
CA VAL A 454 11.78 5.83 16.89
C VAL A 454 10.84 4.91 17.67
N SER A 455 11.24 3.66 17.94
CA SER A 455 10.42 2.67 18.65
C SER A 455 10.21 2.99 20.13
N PHE A 456 11.21 3.61 20.77
CA PHE A 456 11.23 3.89 22.20
C PHE A 456 10.99 5.38 22.55
N ALA A 457 10.86 6.28 21.56
CA ALA A 457 10.50 7.69 21.77
C ALA A 457 9.12 7.89 22.43
N SER A 458 8.26 6.87 22.44
CA SER A 458 6.97 6.87 23.13
C SER A 458 6.48 5.45 23.40
N ASP A 459 5.63 5.28 24.41
CA ASP A 459 4.92 4.02 24.69
C ASP A 459 3.62 3.86 23.88
N VAL A 460 3.34 4.80 22.99
CA VAL A 460 2.25 4.69 22.01
C VAL A 460 2.57 3.58 21.00
N LYS A 461 1.63 2.66 20.78
CA LYS A 461 1.80 1.49 19.89
C LYS A 461 2.28 1.86 18.48
N GLU A 462 1.81 2.98 17.92
CA GLU A 462 2.23 3.47 16.61
C GLU A 462 3.74 3.78 16.54
N ALA A 463 4.36 4.22 17.64
CA ALA A 463 5.81 4.45 17.70
C ALA A 463 6.58 3.12 17.62
N ALA A 464 6.15 2.12 18.39
CA ALA A 464 6.75 0.78 18.36
C ALA A 464 6.65 0.13 16.97
N TRP A 465 5.47 0.19 16.33
CA TRP A 465 5.28 -0.25 14.95
C TRP A 465 6.22 0.48 13.99
N HIS A 466 6.23 1.82 14.05
CA HIS A 466 7.03 2.67 13.18
C HIS A 466 8.53 2.35 13.30
N GLY A 467 9.07 2.23 14.51
CA GLY A 467 10.49 1.90 14.71
C GLY A 467 10.84 0.50 14.19
N MET A 468 9.97 -0.49 14.39
CA MET A 468 10.14 -1.85 13.87
C MET A 468 10.19 -1.86 12.32
N VAL A 469 9.28 -1.15 11.65
CA VAL A 469 9.20 -1.19 10.17
C VAL A 469 10.15 -0.23 9.46
N SER A 470 10.52 0.90 10.09
CA SER A 470 11.43 1.87 9.48
C SER A 470 12.83 1.32 9.25
N TRP A 471 13.29 0.35 10.04
CA TRP A 471 14.56 -0.34 9.76
C TRP A 471 14.59 -0.95 8.34
N MET A 472 13.50 -1.62 7.94
CA MET A 472 13.38 -2.23 6.61
C MET A 472 13.36 -1.21 5.46
N ALA A 473 12.94 0.04 5.75
CA ALA A 473 12.96 1.13 4.78
C ALA A 473 14.32 1.86 4.69
N MET A 474 15.24 1.62 5.65
CA MET A 474 16.49 2.37 5.80
C MET A 474 17.77 1.56 5.49
N PHE A 475 17.77 0.24 5.55
CA PHE A 475 18.97 -0.54 5.22
C PHE A 475 19.27 -0.56 3.70
N PRO A 476 20.55 -0.60 3.27
CA PRO A 476 20.89 -0.62 1.86
C PRO A 476 20.54 -1.94 1.16
N GLN A 477 20.29 -1.90 -0.15
CA GLN A 477 19.98 -3.07 -0.98
C GLN A 477 20.97 -4.23 -0.79
N HIS A 478 22.27 -3.95 -0.67
CA HIS A 478 23.25 -5.02 -0.46
C HIS A 478 23.03 -5.79 0.85
N PHE A 479 22.50 -5.14 1.89
CA PHE A 479 22.12 -5.82 3.14
C PHE A 479 20.86 -6.68 2.97
N HIS A 480 19.91 -6.25 2.15
CA HIS A 480 18.79 -7.09 1.74
C HIS A 480 19.28 -8.36 1.02
N ASP A 481 20.22 -8.21 0.08
CA ASP A 481 20.79 -9.32 -0.66
C ASP A 481 21.54 -10.28 0.29
N MET A 482 22.30 -9.76 1.27
CA MET A 482 22.92 -10.55 2.34
C MET A 482 21.90 -11.35 3.19
N LEU A 483 20.74 -10.77 3.54
CA LEU A 483 19.65 -11.49 4.23
C LEU A 483 19.07 -12.59 3.34
N MET A 484 18.91 -12.33 2.04
CA MET A 484 18.41 -13.31 1.07
C MET A 484 19.40 -14.45 0.82
N ASP A 485 20.71 -14.21 0.95
CA ASP A 485 21.74 -15.24 0.85
C ASP A 485 22.02 -15.97 2.17
N ASN A 486 21.25 -15.70 3.24
CA ASN A 486 21.47 -16.22 4.60
C ASN A 486 22.86 -15.89 5.17
N ASN A 487 23.44 -14.73 4.83
CA ASN A 487 24.74 -14.31 5.37
C ASN A 487 24.67 -14.24 6.91
N PRO A 488 25.57 -14.92 7.64
CA PRO A 488 25.43 -15.09 9.08
C PRO A 488 25.55 -13.76 9.85
N THR A 489 26.27 -12.77 9.30
CA THR A 489 26.35 -11.41 9.85
C THR A 489 24.99 -10.70 9.81
N ALA A 490 24.26 -10.86 8.70
CA ALA A 490 22.94 -10.26 8.51
C ALA A 490 21.88 -10.95 9.38
N LEU A 491 21.98 -12.28 9.55
CA LEU A 491 21.12 -13.04 10.48
C LEU A 491 21.31 -12.61 11.94
N VAL A 492 22.54 -12.29 12.38
CA VAL A 492 22.77 -11.73 13.73
C VAL A 492 22.06 -10.38 13.88
N LEU A 493 22.14 -9.48 12.90
CA LEU A 493 21.42 -8.21 12.97
C LEU A 493 19.89 -8.39 13.00
N LEU A 494 19.36 -9.44 12.36
CA LEU A 494 17.93 -9.78 12.44
C LEU A 494 17.49 -10.19 13.86
N VAL A 495 18.36 -10.85 14.63
CA VAL A 495 18.12 -11.14 16.06
C VAL A 495 18.03 -9.84 16.88
N TYR A 496 18.87 -8.85 16.60
CA TYR A 496 18.77 -7.56 17.29
C TYR A 496 17.50 -6.80 16.92
N TRP A 497 17.07 -6.88 15.65
CA TRP A 497 15.79 -6.34 15.20
C TRP A 497 14.57 -7.07 15.81
N SER A 498 14.68 -8.35 16.17
CA SER A 498 13.58 -9.07 16.84
C SER A 498 13.19 -8.47 18.20
N ALA A 499 14.07 -7.69 18.84
CA ALA A 499 13.71 -6.91 20.03
C ALA A 499 12.72 -5.76 19.73
N LEU A 500 12.72 -5.20 18.52
CA LEU A 500 11.70 -4.24 18.07
C LEU A 500 10.38 -4.96 17.79
N VAL A 501 10.43 -6.17 17.21
CA VAL A 501 9.25 -7.05 17.07
C VAL A 501 8.64 -7.36 18.43
N SER A 502 9.47 -7.74 19.41
CA SER A 502 9.04 -8.00 20.80
C SER A 502 8.53 -6.75 21.54
N ARG A 503 8.99 -5.53 21.18
CA ARG A 503 8.35 -4.29 21.68
C ARG A 503 6.98 -4.09 21.05
N ALA A 504 6.84 -4.28 19.73
CA ALA A 504 5.56 -4.15 19.02
C ALA A 504 4.52 -5.17 19.53
N GLU A 505 4.92 -6.42 19.73
CA GLU A 505 4.15 -7.47 20.41
C GLU A 505 3.64 -7.01 21.79
N ARG A 506 4.55 -6.59 22.69
CA ARG A 506 4.22 -6.15 24.06
C ARG A 506 3.28 -4.95 24.15
N VAL A 507 3.28 -4.04 23.18
CA VAL A 507 2.34 -2.88 23.15
C VAL A 507 0.97 -3.19 22.53
N GLY A 508 0.73 -4.44 22.11
CA GLY A 508 -0.61 -4.94 21.77
C GLY A 508 -0.82 -5.37 20.31
N PHE A 509 0.22 -5.50 19.48
CA PHE A 509 0.09 -6.09 18.14
C PHE A 509 0.04 -7.62 18.21
N TRP A 510 -1.12 -8.15 18.60
CA TRP A 510 -1.41 -9.58 18.84
C TRP A 510 -1.06 -10.52 17.67
N PHE A 511 -0.98 -10.04 16.43
CA PHE A 511 -0.58 -10.86 15.27
C PHE A 511 0.94 -11.06 15.15
N LEU A 512 1.72 -10.43 16.04
CA LEU A 512 3.17 -10.63 16.18
C LEU A 512 3.53 -11.54 17.37
N ASP A 513 2.54 -12.11 18.07
CA ASP A 513 2.72 -12.96 19.25
C ASP A 513 3.62 -14.18 18.93
N GLY A 514 4.67 -14.39 19.75
CA GLY A 514 5.69 -15.41 19.58
C GLY A 514 6.62 -15.21 18.36
N LEU A 515 6.44 -14.16 17.55
CA LEU A 515 7.18 -13.99 16.30
C LEU A 515 8.65 -13.67 16.54
N ALA A 516 8.97 -12.91 17.60
CA ALA A 516 10.36 -12.62 17.99
C ALA A 516 11.14 -13.89 18.36
N GLU A 517 10.52 -14.79 19.12
CA GLU A 517 11.10 -16.08 19.50
C GLU A 517 11.32 -17.00 18.30
N ARG A 518 10.36 -17.03 17.35
CA ARG A 518 10.52 -17.76 16.08
C ARG A 518 11.68 -17.25 15.24
N ILE A 519 11.86 -15.93 15.13
CA ILE A 519 13.00 -15.33 14.43
C ILE A 519 14.33 -15.78 15.07
N ILE A 520 14.40 -15.72 16.41
CA ILE A 520 15.60 -16.14 17.17
C ILE A 520 15.89 -17.63 16.94
N HIS A 521 14.89 -18.50 17.04
CA HIS A 521 15.03 -19.94 16.85
C HIS A 521 15.50 -20.30 15.45
N GLU A 522 14.85 -19.76 14.42
CA GLU A 522 15.20 -19.98 13.00
C GLU A 522 16.61 -19.45 12.67
N VAL A 523 17.05 -18.36 13.30
CA VAL A 523 18.44 -17.88 13.18
C VAL A 523 19.41 -18.82 13.91
N ASP A 524 19.11 -19.28 15.13
CA ASP A 524 19.98 -20.20 15.87
C ASP A 524 20.16 -21.54 15.15
N GLU A 525 19.10 -22.10 14.55
CA GLU A 525 19.19 -23.31 13.71
C GLU A 525 20.08 -23.10 12.48
N ARG A 526 19.92 -21.99 11.76
CA ARG A 526 20.74 -21.66 10.60
C ARG A 526 22.21 -21.42 10.96
N LEU A 527 22.49 -20.77 12.10
CA LEU A 527 23.85 -20.55 12.60
C LEU A 527 24.48 -21.80 13.21
N ALA A 528 23.69 -22.73 13.77
CA ALA A 528 24.18 -23.98 14.33
C ALA A 528 24.80 -24.91 13.26
N ALA A 529 24.32 -24.84 12.01
CA ALA A 529 24.92 -25.55 10.88
C ALA A 529 26.37 -25.09 10.59
N ASP A 530 26.70 -23.82 10.88
CA ASP A 530 27.93 -23.16 10.45
C ASP A 530 29.00 -23.04 11.55
N ARG A 531 28.72 -23.55 12.76
CA ARG A 531 29.64 -23.62 13.93
C ARG A 531 30.39 -22.30 14.26
N SER A 532 29.76 -21.16 14.03
CA SER A 532 30.42 -19.85 14.13
C SER A 532 30.37 -19.25 15.55
N GLY A 533 31.37 -18.41 15.88
CA GLY A 533 31.39 -17.65 17.13
C GLY A 533 30.23 -16.66 17.27
N LEU A 534 29.52 -16.38 16.18
CA LEU A 534 28.32 -15.55 16.12
C LEU A 534 27.16 -16.12 16.96
N ARG A 535 27.10 -17.44 17.17
CA ARG A 535 26.06 -18.05 18.03
C ARG A 535 26.13 -17.55 19.48
N VAL A 536 27.33 -17.24 19.97
CA VAL A 536 27.53 -16.65 21.30
C VAL A 536 26.92 -15.24 21.37
N LEU A 537 26.97 -14.46 20.28
CA LEU A 537 26.35 -13.12 20.21
C LEU A 537 24.81 -13.21 20.30
N VAL A 538 24.21 -14.23 19.69
CA VAL A 538 22.76 -14.50 19.76
C VAL A 538 22.37 -14.96 21.17
N GLN A 539 23.13 -15.87 21.76
CA GLN A 539 22.85 -16.40 23.11
C GLN A 539 23.00 -15.32 24.20
N GLU A 540 24.02 -14.47 24.15
CA GLU A 540 24.19 -13.35 25.09
C GLU A 540 23.15 -12.23 24.94
N PHE A 541 22.52 -12.10 23.76
CA PHE A 541 21.46 -11.12 23.54
C PHE A 541 20.10 -11.60 24.05
N THR A 542 19.91 -12.93 24.08
CA THR A 542 18.65 -13.59 24.45
C THR A 542 18.60 -14.01 25.92
N SER A 543 19.75 -14.05 26.61
CA SER A 543 19.88 -14.15 28.07
C SER A 543 19.60 -12.83 28.81
#